data_AF-A0A662PZA8-F1
#
_entry.id   AF-A0A662PZA8-F1
#
_cell.length_a   1.000
_cell.length_b   1.000
_cell.length_c   1.000
_cell.angle_alpha   90.00
_cell.angle_beta   90.00
_cell.angle_gamma   90.00
#
_symmetry.space_group_name_H-M   'P 1'
#
loop_
_entity.id
_entity.type
_entity.pdbx_description
1 polymer ?
#
loop_
_entity_poly.entity_id
_entity_poly.type
_entity_poly.pdbx_seq_one_letter_code
_entity_poly.pdbx_strand_id
1 'polypeptide(L)'
;MAAFKPLIAGVLIALIFFSSLYYSITFVDWFDWRRNALSDLGNSVKSEVAAQFNFGLLLVGLLMILLALNYVRRSSRISWILFAVSGFLLQMIAAFDEVYGRLHFLVSVAIFICMGLTILADSIELRSKAILSIFALYALIWPLYFLIKTSTGILTRAAVAEVSSVILFMAYFILRCIKAPR
;
A
#
# COMPACT_ATOMS: atom_id res chain seq x y z
N MET A 1 -29.36 0.38 2.03
CA MET A 1 -28.61 -0.39 3.04
C MET A 1 -27.35 -1.11 2.52
N ALA A 2 -26.82 -0.78 1.33
CA ALA A 2 -25.74 -1.56 0.67
C ALA A 2 -24.30 -1.00 0.84
N ALA A 3 -24.13 0.25 1.28
CA ALA A 3 -22.80 0.89 1.39
C ALA A 3 -21.94 0.36 2.55
N PHE A 4 -22.55 -0.28 3.55
CA PHE A 4 -21.86 -0.74 4.75
C PHE A 4 -20.84 -1.85 4.43
N LYS A 5 -21.15 -2.76 3.49
CA LYS A 5 -20.30 -3.91 3.16
C LYS A 5 -18.92 -3.54 2.56
N PRO A 6 -18.81 -2.72 1.50
CA PRO A 6 -17.51 -2.35 0.93
C PRO A 6 -16.71 -1.41 1.84
N LEU A 7 -17.38 -0.51 2.58
CA LEU A 7 -16.71 0.34 3.56
C LEU A 7 -16.10 -0.49 4.70
N ILE A 8 -16.86 -1.43 5.27
CA ILE A 8 -16.33 -2.37 6.27
C ILE A 8 -15.15 -3.14 5.69
N ALA A 9 -15.26 -3.68 4.47
CA ALA A 9 -14.17 -4.42 3.85
C ALA A 9 -12.90 -3.56 3.71
N GLY A 10 -13.04 -2.29 3.31
CA GLY A 10 -11.91 -1.36 3.24
C GLY A 10 -11.27 -1.09 4.61
N VAL A 11 -12.08 -0.86 5.64
CA VAL A 11 -11.58 -0.68 7.02
C VAL A 11 -10.90 -1.95 7.53
N LEU A 12 -11.49 -3.13 7.27
CA LEU A 12 -10.91 -4.41 7.67
C LEU A 12 -9.57 -4.68 6.97
N ILE A 13 -9.43 -4.36 5.68
CA ILE A 13 -8.15 -4.50 4.97
C ILE A 13 -7.07 -3.63 5.62
N ALA A 14 -7.39 -2.37 5.93
CA ALA A 14 -6.46 -1.48 6.62
C ALA A 14 -6.08 -2.04 8.00
N LEU A 15 -7.05 -2.52 8.76
CA LEU A 15 -6.81 -3.12 10.08
C LEU A 15 -5.93 -4.38 9.98
N ILE A 16 -6.16 -5.25 9.01
CA ILE A 16 -5.32 -6.45 8.79
C ILE A 16 -3.88 -6.03 8.50
N PHE A 17 -3.68 -5.08 7.57
CA PHE A 17 -2.34 -4.60 7.23
C PHE A 17 -1.64 -3.99 8.46
N PHE A 18 -2.27 -3.03 9.13
CA PHE A 18 -1.66 -2.33 10.27
C PHE A 18 -1.46 -3.25 11.48
N SER A 19 -2.34 -4.23 11.69
CA SER A 19 -2.15 -5.24 12.75
C SER A 19 -0.96 -6.14 12.44
N SER A 20 -0.81 -6.58 11.19
CA SER A 20 0.34 -7.38 10.75
C SER A 20 1.65 -6.59 10.88
N LEU A 21 1.65 -5.32 10.49
CA LEU A 21 2.80 -4.43 10.61
C LEU A 21 3.16 -4.18 12.09
N TYR A 22 2.16 -3.84 12.92
CA TYR A 22 2.35 -3.59 14.34
C TYR A 22 2.90 -4.81 15.06
N TYR A 23 2.33 -5.99 14.79
CA TYR A 23 2.83 -7.26 15.30
C TYR A 23 4.30 -7.45 14.92
N SER A 24 4.63 -7.30 13.64
CA SER A 24 5.99 -7.55 13.13
C SER A 24 7.02 -6.61 13.74
N ILE A 25 6.70 -5.32 13.89
CA ILE A 25 7.61 -4.34 14.51
C ILE A 25 7.78 -4.60 16.01
N THR A 26 6.72 -5.02 16.71
CA THR A 26 6.77 -5.24 18.16
C THR A 26 7.59 -6.48 18.54
N PHE A 27 7.68 -7.46 17.64
CA PHE A 27 8.38 -8.72 17.87
C PHE A 27 9.85 -8.70 17.41
N VAL A 28 10.37 -7.57 16.92
CA VAL A 28 11.78 -7.44 16.53
C VAL A 28 12.42 -6.23 17.21
N ASP A 29 13.59 -6.43 17.81
CA ASP A 29 14.30 -5.34 18.52
C ASP A 29 15.13 -4.45 17.58
N TRP A 30 15.32 -4.86 16.33
CA TRP A 30 16.24 -4.21 15.40
C TRP A 30 15.58 -3.15 14.50
N PHE A 31 14.26 -3.08 14.46
CA PHE A 31 13.55 -2.21 13.51
C PHE A 31 13.65 -0.74 13.93
N ASP A 32 14.22 0.08 13.05
CA ASP A 32 14.33 1.53 13.17
C ASP A 32 13.72 2.20 11.94
N TRP A 33 12.69 3.03 12.17
CA TRP A 33 11.97 3.79 11.13
C TRP A 33 12.86 4.61 10.20
N ARG A 34 14.05 5.04 10.66
CA ARG A 34 14.99 5.85 9.89
C ARG A 34 15.96 4.99 9.09
N ARG A 35 16.24 3.79 9.58
CA ARG A 35 17.29 2.91 9.05
C ARG A 35 16.78 1.71 8.29
N ASN A 36 15.50 1.39 8.40
CA ASN A 36 14.86 0.24 7.77
C ASN A 36 13.87 0.61 6.66
N ALA A 37 13.58 -0.37 5.83
CA ALA A 37 12.38 -0.43 5.01
C ALA A 37 11.34 -1.32 5.71
N LEU A 38 10.05 -1.14 5.46
CA LEU A 38 9.03 -2.08 5.93
C LEU A 38 9.27 -3.47 5.35
N SER A 39 9.72 -3.54 4.10
CA SER A 39 10.10 -4.79 3.43
C SER A 39 11.21 -5.57 4.14
N ASP A 40 12.04 -4.92 4.96
CA ASP A 40 13.06 -5.61 5.77
C ASP A 40 12.40 -6.61 6.73
N LEU A 41 11.20 -6.32 7.24
CA LEU A 41 10.42 -7.22 8.10
C LEU A 41 10.03 -8.50 7.36
N GLY A 42 9.87 -8.44 6.04
CA GLY A 42 9.53 -9.57 5.18
C GLY A 42 10.71 -10.41 4.71
N ASN A 43 11.94 -10.08 5.10
CA ASN A 43 13.13 -10.81 4.66
C ASN A 43 13.19 -12.24 5.24
N SER A 44 12.92 -13.25 4.41
CA SER A 44 12.83 -14.66 4.81
C SER A 44 14.10 -15.28 5.38
N VAL A 45 15.27 -14.66 5.17
CA VAL A 45 16.55 -15.16 5.69
C VAL A 45 16.95 -14.46 6.98
N LYS A 46 16.58 -13.19 7.15
CA LYS A 46 17.10 -12.31 8.22
C LYS A 46 16.06 -11.90 9.26
N SER A 47 14.78 -12.04 8.96
CA SER A 47 13.69 -11.57 9.83
C SER A 47 12.91 -12.74 10.41
N GLU A 48 12.84 -12.80 11.75
CA GLU A 48 12.10 -13.81 12.50
C GLU A 48 10.58 -13.69 12.33
N VAL A 49 10.10 -12.52 11.87
CA VAL A 49 8.69 -12.19 11.63
C VAL A 49 8.29 -12.22 10.15
N ALA A 50 9.20 -12.68 9.27
CA ALA A 50 9.00 -12.63 7.82
C ALA A 50 7.73 -13.35 7.36
N ALA A 51 7.46 -14.54 7.91
CA ALA A 51 6.28 -15.31 7.52
C ALA A 51 4.98 -14.57 7.85
N GLN A 52 4.89 -13.96 9.04
CA GLN A 52 3.72 -13.22 9.51
C GLN A 52 3.53 -11.94 8.70
N PHE A 53 4.60 -11.17 8.50
CA PHE A 53 4.56 -9.95 7.70
C PHE A 53 4.14 -10.23 6.25
N ASN A 54 4.79 -11.19 5.60
CA ASN A 54 4.50 -11.57 4.21
C ASN A 54 3.11 -12.18 4.07
N PHE A 55 2.63 -12.96 5.05
CA PHE A 55 1.24 -13.43 5.06
C PHE A 55 0.24 -12.26 5.10
N GLY A 56 0.51 -11.23 5.90
CA GLY A 56 -0.29 -10.01 5.92
C GLY A 56 -0.36 -9.34 4.56
N LEU A 57 0.78 -9.19 3.87
CA LEU A 57 0.85 -8.64 2.51
C LEU A 57 0.06 -9.50 1.51
N LEU A 58 0.20 -10.83 1.57
CA LEU A 58 -0.52 -11.76 0.71
C LEU A 58 -2.04 -11.64 0.89
N LEU A 59 -2.50 -11.67 2.15
CA LEU A 59 -3.91 -11.59 2.48
C LEU A 59 -4.52 -10.24 2.07
N VAL A 60 -3.84 -9.14 2.37
CA VAL A 60 -4.27 -7.79 1.97
C VAL A 60 -4.35 -7.68 0.44
N GLY A 61 -3.33 -8.18 -0.27
CA GLY A 61 -3.32 -8.17 -1.74
C GLY A 61 -4.46 -8.99 -2.36
N LEU A 62 -4.74 -10.17 -1.81
CA LEU A 62 -5.88 -11.00 -2.23
C LEU A 62 -7.22 -10.26 -2.00
N LEU A 63 -7.43 -9.70 -0.82
CA LEU A 63 -8.64 -8.96 -0.49
C LEU A 63 -8.83 -7.72 -1.39
N MET A 64 -7.75 -7.03 -1.74
CA MET A 64 -7.77 -5.94 -2.71
C MET A 64 -8.24 -6.40 -4.09
N ILE A 65 -7.72 -7.53 -4.61
CA ILE A 65 -8.16 -8.09 -5.89
C ILE A 65 -9.64 -8.46 -5.85
N LEU A 66 -10.10 -9.11 -4.77
CA LEU A 66 -11.50 -9.48 -4.61
C LEU A 66 -12.41 -8.24 -4.59
N LEU A 67 -12.02 -7.16 -3.89
CA LEU A 67 -12.76 -5.90 -3.92
C LEU A 67 -12.72 -5.22 -5.27
N ALA A 68 -11.60 -5.29 -5.99
CA ALA A 68 -11.47 -4.75 -7.33
C ALA A 68 -12.55 -5.34 -8.26
N LEU A 69 -12.62 -6.68 -8.28
CA LEU A 69 -13.52 -7.45 -9.16
C LEU A 69 -14.99 -7.30 -8.76
N ASN A 70 -15.28 -7.34 -7.45
CA ASN A 70 -16.66 -7.39 -6.97
C ASN A 70 -17.29 -6.01 -6.77
N TYR A 71 -16.51 -4.97 -6.52
CA TYR A 71 -17.01 -3.64 -6.15
C TYR A 71 -16.47 -2.51 -7.04
N VAL A 72 -15.15 -2.37 -7.16
CA VAL A 72 -14.53 -1.23 -7.86
C VAL A 72 -14.93 -1.22 -9.35
N ARG A 73 -14.96 -2.41 -9.98
CA ARG A 73 -15.33 -2.60 -11.40
C ARG A 73 -16.72 -2.08 -11.76
N ARG A 74 -17.63 -1.94 -10.80
CA ARG A 74 -19.00 -1.46 -11.04
C ARG A 74 -19.08 0.05 -11.26
N SER A 75 -18.11 0.80 -10.75
CA SER A 75 -18.11 2.27 -10.72
C SER A 75 -16.98 2.91 -11.52
N SER A 76 -15.98 2.12 -11.91
CA SER A 76 -14.74 2.58 -12.54
C SER A 76 -14.40 1.68 -13.74
N ARG A 77 -13.91 2.24 -14.85
CA ARG A 77 -13.51 1.48 -16.04
C ARG A 77 -12.06 1.01 -15.95
N ILE A 78 -11.17 1.89 -15.48
CA ILE A 78 -9.72 1.65 -15.43
C ILE A 78 -9.25 1.43 -13.99
N SER A 79 -9.79 2.18 -13.02
CA SER A 79 -9.25 2.15 -11.65
C SER A 79 -9.40 0.78 -10.98
N TRP A 80 -10.38 -0.03 -11.37
CA TRP A 80 -10.49 -1.40 -10.86
C TRP A 80 -9.35 -2.30 -11.34
N ILE A 81 -8.86 -2.11 -12.57
CA ILE A 81 -7.72 -2.85 -13.10
C ILE A 81 -6.48 -2.46 -12.31
N LEU A 82 -6.23 -1.15 -12.15
CA LEU A 82 -5.09 -0.65 -11.39
C LEU A 82 -5.13 -1.05 -9.91
N PHE A 83 -6.31 -1.07 -9.29
CA PHE A 83 -6.49 -1.54 -7.91
C PHE A 83 -6.22 -3.05 -7.79
N ALA A 84 -6.68 -3.86 -8.74
CA ALA A 84 -6.38 -5.29 -8.79
C ALA A 84 -4.89 -5.56 -9.01
N VAL A 85 -4.26 -4.83 -9.94
CA VAL A 85 -2.81 -4.92 -10.21
C VAL A 85 -2.01 -4.49 -8.99
N SER A 86 -2.46 -3.47 -8.25
CA SER A 86 -1.85 -3.10 -6.97
C SER A 86 -1.94 -4.25 -5.96
N GLY A 87 -3.09 -4.92 -5.84
CA GLY A 87 -3.24 -6.08 -4.98
C GLY A 87 -2.37 -7.29 -5.39
N PHE A 88 -2.16 -7.48 -6.70
CA PHE A 88 -1.25 -8.50 -7.22
C PHE A 88 0.22 -8.14 -6.94
N LEU A 89 0.63 -6.91 -7.22
CA LEU A 89 1.99 -6.44 -6.97
C LEU A 89 2.32 -6.49 -5.47
N LEU A 90 1.35 -6.24 -4.58
CA LEU A 90 1.54 -6.42 -3.14
C LEU A 90 1.83 -7.88 -2.75
N GLN A 91 1.16 -8.85 -3.40
CA GLN A 91 1.49 -10.27 -3.24
C GLN A 91 2.88 -10.60 -3.80
N MET A 92 3.29 -9.95 -4.89
CA MET A 92 4.64 -10.10 -5.45
C MET A 92 5.72 -9.55 -4.51
N ILE A 93 5.45 -8.50 -3.72
CA ILE A 93 6.37 -8.04 -2.66
C ILE A 93 6.58 -9.12 -1.60
N ALA A 94 5.50 -9.81 -1.22
CA ALA A 94 5.55 -10.90 -0.25
C ALA A 94 6.29 -12.13 -0.78
N ALA A 95 6.15 -12.41 -2.09
CA ALA A 95 6.80 -13.55 -2.74
C ALA A 95 8.28 -13.28 -3.07
N PHE A 96 8.58 -12.09 -3.57
CA PHE A 96 9.92 -11.63 -3.90
C PHE A 96 10.39 -10.64 -2.85
N ASP A 97 10.67 -11.14 -1.65
CA ASP A 97 11.18 -10.33 -0.54
C ASP A 97 12.61 -9.78 -0.81
N GLU A 98 13.19 -9.09 0.16
CA GLU A 98 14.52 -8.47 0.08
C GLU A 98 15.65 -9.43 -0.33
N VAL A 99 15.50 -10.75 -0.19
CA VAL A 99 16.50 -11.74 -0.64
C VAL A 99 16.68 -11.68 -2.16
N TYR A 100 15.63 -11.30 -2.89
CA TYR A 100 15.63 -11.22 -4.35
C TYR A 100 16.25 -9.92 -4.89
N GLY A 101 16.73 -9.02 -4.02
CA GLY A 101 17.52 -7.85 -4.37
C GLY A 101 16.89 -6.98 -5.45
N ARG A 102 17.46 -6.97 -6.66
CA ARG A 102 16.99 -6.10 -7.76
C ARG A 102 15.54 -6.40 -8.16
N LEU A 103 15.11 -7.66 -8.12
CA LEU A 103 13.72 -8.00 -8.46
C LEU A 103 12.75 -7.40 -7.44
N HIS A 104 13.05 -7.55 -6.14
CA HIS A 104 12.28 -6.93 -5.06
C HIS A 104 12.15 -5.42 -5.28
N PHE A 105 13.28 -4.73 -5.53
CA PHE A 105 13.28 -3.30 -5.79
C PHE A 105 12.36 -2.89 -6.96
N LEU A 106 12.40 -3.62 -8.07
CA LEU A 106 11.54 -3.33 -9.23
C LEU A 106 10.06 -3.53 -8.90
N VAL A 107 9.71 -4.58 -8.17
CA VAL A 107 8.33 -4.83 -7.74
C VAL A 107 7.88 -3.73 -6.76
N SER A 108 8.75 -3.30 -5.83
CA SER A 108 8.51 -2.20 -4.88
C SER A 108 8.21 -0.88 -5.60
N VAL A 109 9.02 -0.52 -6.60
CA VAL A 109 8.74 0.67 -7.43
C VAL A 109 7.41 0.52 -8.17
N ALA A 110 7.14 -0.66 -8.75
CA ALA A 110 5.92 -0.91 -9.49
C ALA A 110 4.66 -0.78 -8.61
N ILE A 111 4.66 -1.31 -7.38
CA ILE A 111 3.49 -1.21 -6.49
C ILE A 111 3.19 0.24 -6.13
N PHE A 112 4.19 1.04 -5.74
CA PHE A 112 3.95 2.43 -5.33
C PHE A 112 3.52 3.31 -6.51
N ILE A 113 4.07 3.09 -7.71
CA ILE A 113 3.57 3.77 -8.91
C ILE A 113 2.13 3.36 -9.20
N CYS A 114 1.82 2.06 -9.18
CA CYS A 114 0.49 1.55 -9.48
C CYS A 114 -0.57 2.04 -8.47
N MET A 115 -0.22 2.11 -7.19
CA MET A 115 -1.07 2.70 -6.15
C MET A 115 -1.36 4.17 -6.45
N GLY A 116 -0.36 4.98 -6.77
CA GLY A 116 -0.54 6.38 -7.15
C GLY A 116 -1.42 6.55 -8.39
N LEU A 117 -1.18 5.75 -9.43
CA LEU A 117 -2.00 5.74 -10.64
C LEU A 117 -3.45 5.32 -10.37
N THR A 118 -3.67 4.40 -9.43
CA THR A 118 -5.01 4.00 -9.01
C THR A 118 -5.76 5.18 -8.38
N ILE A 119 -5.15 5.91 -7.46
CA ILE A 119 -5.75 7.09 -6.82
C ILE A 119 -6.07 8.16 -7.87
N LEU A 120 -5.13 8.42 -8.80
CA LEU A 120 -5.30 9.39 -9.87
C LEU A 120 -6.47 9.01 -10.79
N ALA A 121 -6.50 7.77 -11.27
CA ALA A 121 -7.53 7.29 -12.16
C ALA A 121 -8.92 7.45 -11.53
N ASP A 122 -9.08 7.07 -10.26
CA ASP A 122 -10.38 7.18 -9.58
C ASP A 122 -10.74 8.63 -9.26
N SER A 123 -9.75 9.51 -9.03
CA SER A 123 -10.01 10.95 -8.89
C SER A 123 -10.69 11.52 -10.14
N ILE A 124 -10.29 11.04 -11.32
CA ILE A 124 -10.80 11.46 -12.62
C ILE A 124 -12.14 10.79 -12.90
N GLU A 125 -12.23 9.46 -12.76
CA GLU A 125 -13.44 8.68 -13.03
C GLU A 125 -14.61 9.09 -12.12
N LEU A 126 -14.34 9.35 -10.83
CA LEU A 126 -15.33 9.80 -9.86
C LEU A 126 -15.48 11.33 -9.80
N ARG A 127 -14.70 12.08 -10.59
CA ARG A 127 -14.64 13.56 -10.59
C ARG A 127 -14.51 14.16 -9.18
N SER A 128 -13.70 13.52 -8.34
CA SER A 128 -13.61 13.81 -6.91
C SER A 128 -12.37 14.64 -6.59
N LYS A 129 -12.57 15.93 -6.31
CA LYS A 129 -11.51 16.84 -5.85
C LYS A 129 -10.84 16.35 -4.56
N ALA A 130 -11.58 15.71 -3.67
CA ALA A 130 -11.04 15.17 -2.43
C ALA A 130 -10.06 14.00 -2.66
N ILE A 131 -10.38 13.11 -3.62
CA ILE A 131 -9.46 12.03 -4.01
C ILE A 131 -8.25 12.60 -4.75
N LEU A 132 -8.44 13.64 -5.56
CA LEU A 132 -7.34 14.36 -6.22
C LEU A 132 -6.39 15.00 -5.21
N SER A 133 -6.91 15.57 -4.11
CA SER A 133 -6.07 16.07 -3.01
C SER A 133 -5.25 14.96 -2.34
N ILE A 134 -5.83 13.76 -2.14
CA ILE A 134 -5.07 12.61 -1.62
C ILE A 134 -3.98 12.20 -2.63
N PHE A 135 -4.27 12.19 -3.93
CA PHE A 135 -3.25 11.92 -4.95
C PHE A 135 -2.11 12.94 -4.90
N ALA A 136 -2.42 14.24 -4.77
CA ALA A 136 -1.39 15.27 -4.66
C ALA A 136 -0.48 15.05 -3.45
N LEU A 137 -1.04 14.71 -2.29
CA LEU A 137 -0.25 14.34 -1.10
C LEU A 137 0.59 13.07 -1.35
N TYR A 138 0.00 12.06 -1.98
CA TYR A 138 0.69 10.81 -2.32
C TYR A 138 1.89 11.05 -3.24
N ALA A 139 1.71 11.86 -4.28
CA ALA A 139 2.73 12.18 -5.26
C ALA A 139 3.94 12.92 -4.65
N LEU A 140 3.75 13.59 -3.50
CA LEU A 140 4.83 14.29 -2.80
C LEU A 140 5.68 13.37 -1.93
N ILE A 141 5.21 12.18 -1.55
CA ILE A 141 5.91 11.30 -0.60
C ILE A 141 7.32 10.95 -1.07
N TRP A 142 7.45 10.40 -2.27
CA TRP A 142 8.74 9.93 -2.79
C TRP A 142 9.71 11.07 -3.09
N PRO A 143 9.30 12.18 -3.74
CA PRO A 143 10.17 13.36 -3.89
C PRO A 143 10.66 13.92 -2.55
N LEU A 144 9.78 14.03 -1.54
CA LEU A 144 10.17 14.50 -0.21
C LEU A 144 11.10 13.52 0.50
N TYR A 145 10.85 12.21 0.38
CA TYR A 145 11.75 11.18 0.89
C TYR A 145 13.16 11.34 0.33
N PHE A 146 13.29 11.45 -1.00
CA PHE A 146 14.60 11.63 -1.63
C PHE A 146 15.25 12.94 -1.20
N LEU A 147 14.51 14.04 -1.16
CA LEU A 147 15.02 15.34 -0.71
C LEU A 147 15.56 15.28 0.72
N ILE A 148 14.82 14.69 1.65
CA ILE A 148 15.23 14.57 3.06
C ILE A 148 16.45 13.64 3.17
N LYS A 149 16.42 12.50 2.48
CA LYS A 149 17.53 11.54 2.44
C LYS A 149 18.82 12.18 1.95
N THR A 150 18.78 12.91 0.83
CA THR A 150 19.98 13.53 0.24
C THR A 150 20.45 14.74 1.04
N SER A 151 19.54 15.52 1.64
CA SER A 151 19.91 16.77 2.31
C SER A 151 20.38 16.56 3.75
N THR A 152 19.81 15.58 4.46
CA THR A 152 20.07 15.38 5.90
C THR A 152 20.83 14.10 6.22
N GLY A 153 20.78 13.10 5.33
CA GLY A 153 21.31 11.76 5.60
C GLY A 153 20.59 10.98 6.72
N ILE A 154 19.55 11.55 7.36
CA ILE A 154 18.87 10.93 8.50
C ILE A 154 18.10 9.67 8.10
N LEU A 155 17.50 9.67 6.90
CA LEU A 155 16.77 8.53 6.35
C LEU A 155 17.70 7.72 5.45
N THR A 156 18.08 6.50 5.88
CA THR A 156 18.92 5.64 5.05
C THR A 156 18.08 4.69 4.19
N ARG A 157 16.93 4.24 4.70
CA ARG A 157 15.96 3.36 4.01
C ARG A 157 14.54 3.97 4.00
N ALA A 158 13.57 3.25 3.43
CA ALA A 158 12.33 3.82 2.93
C ALA A 158 11.10 3.63 3.85
N ALA A 159 11.23 3.11 5.08
CA ALA A 159 10.07 2.75 5.92
C ALA A 159 9.04 3.89 6.09
N VAL A 160 9.50 5.12 6.32
CA VAL A 160 8.61 6.29 6.47
C VAL A 160 7.83 6.59 5.17
N ALA A 161 8.49 6.48 4.02
CA ALA A 161 7.85 6.72 2.72
C ALA A 161 6.84 5.61 2.39
N GLU A 162 7.21 4.36 2.67
CA GLU A 162 6.36 3.19 2.45
C GLU A 162 5.10 3.23 3.32
N VAL A 163 5.24 3.43 4.64
CA VAL A 163 4.09 3.49 5.54
C VAL A 163 3.17 4.66 5.20
N SER A 164 3.74 5.82 4.84
CA SER A 164 2.98 7.01 4.44
C SER A 164 2.18 6.76 3.15
N SER A 165 2.79 6.05 2.18
CA SER A 165 2.14 5.67 0.93
C SER A 165 0.96 4.74 1.20
N VAL A 166 1.14 3.75 2.06
CA VAL A 166 0.07 2.81 2.42
C VAL A 166 -1.05 3.51 3.20
N ILE A 167 -0.73 4.38 4.16
CA ILE A 167 -1.74 5.17 4.90
C ILE A 167 -2.62 5.98 3.93
N LEU A 168 -2.02 6.73 3.01
CA LEU A 168 -2.78 7.51 2.04
C LEU A 168 -3.59 6.62 1.09
N PHE A 169 -3.04 5.47 0.67
CA PHE A 169 -3.76 4.54 -0.19
C PHE A 169 -4.98 3.93 0.53
N MET A 170 -4.85 3.55 1.80
CA MET A 170 -5.97 3.06 2.61
C MET A 170 -7.02 4.15 2.87
N ALA A 171 -6.59 5.38 3.19
CA ALA A 171 -7.47 6.52 3.37
C ALA A 171 -8.24 6.85 2.09
N TYR A 172 -7.57 6.81 0.94
CA TYR A 172 -8.20 6.94 -0.37
C TYR A 172 -9.28 5.88 -0.58
N PHE A 173 -8.98 4.60 -0.31
CA PHE A 173 -9.95 3.54 -0.55
C PHE A 173 -11.19 3.67 0.33
N ILE A 174 -11.02 4.06 1.60
CA ILE A 174 -12.15 4.36 2.49
C ILE A 174 -12.99 5.52 1.93
N LEU A 175 -12.34 6.61 1.49
CA LEU A 175 -13.05 7.74 0.88
C LEU A 175 -13.77 7.35 -0.41
N ARG A 176 -13.15 6.50 -1.23
CA ARG A 176 -13.75 5.94 -2.45
C ARG A 176 -15.04 5.20 -2.13
N CYS A 177 -15.05 4.36 -1.09
CA CYS A 177 -16.25 3.62 -0.66
C CYS A 177 -17.41 4.55 -0.27
N ILE A 178 -17.13 5.79 0.15
CA ILE A 178 -18.14 6.81 0.47
C ILE A 178 -18.60 7.55 -0.79
N LYS A 179 -17.70 7.80 -1.75
CA LYS A 179 -17.94 8.65 -2.93
C LYS A 179 -18.46 7.91 -4.15
N ALA A 180 -18.17 6.63 -4.31
CA ALA A 180 -18.52 5.89 -5.52
C ALA A 180 -20.05 5.77 -5.69
N PRO A 181 -20.57 5.97 -6.93
CA PRO A 181 -21.99 5.78 -7.22
C PRO A 181 -22.42 4.32 -6.99
N ARG A 182 -23.68 4.13 -6.63
CA ARG A 182 -24.26 2.82 -6.27
C ARG A 182 -24.62 1.99 -7.49
#